data_AF-A0A7R8ZPU9-F1
#
_entry.id   AF-A0A7R8ZPU9-F1
#
_cell.length_a   1.000
_cell.length_b   1.000
_cell.length_c   1.000
_cell.angle_alpha   90.00
_cell.angle_beta   90.00
_cell.angle_gamma   90.00
#
_symmetry.space_group_name_H-M   'P 1'
#
loop_
_entity.id
_entity.type
_entity.pdbx_description
1 polymer ?
#
loop_
_entity_poly.entity_id
_entity_poly.type
_entity_poly.pdbx_seq_one_letter_code
_entity_poly.pdbx_strand_id
1 'polypeptide(L)'
;MTTEATLHLACRQGNLQDVLRLLNEGANVNDTDQRRWTPLHVSSYFGHYDVCSLLLEGGADLNATTQKGSTPLHLASNNGHEDVCALLLEGGADLNASTQKGFTPLHLSSLKGHEDVCALLLERGADVNATENRGWTALHLSSQNGHEDVSALLLERGADVNATEEDKWTPLHLSSQNGHKDVSVLLLERGADVNATEEDKWTPLHLSSQNGHKDFSAILLERGADLNATTRKGYTPLHLSSKKGHADVSALLLERGADLNATTRKGFTPLHLSCEKGHTDVSALLLERGADLNATTEKGVIPLHLSSQNGHKDEKNRSPRSRDSEETDANSRHLPPPPSRTFSASVLTLASLFADSFDGSFEGKRDSTEDGGSVAIHLCSQSENGGKIAGLMVENTFTSIPHVARSMLNVRLVQHLPSFCYKKKVCFLF
;
A
#
# COMPACT_ATOMS: atom_id res chain seq x y z
N MET A 1 1.28 45.84 -16.95
CA MET A 1 0.48 45.05 -16.00
C MET A 1 -0.73 45.90 -15.65
N THR A 2 -1.94 45.34 -15.59
CA THR A 2 -3.14 46.06 -15.14
C THR A 2 -3.03 46.35 -13.63
N THR A 3 -3.70 47.39 -13.13
CA THR A 3 -3.77 47.75 -11.69
C THR A 3 -4.29 46.58 -10.83
N GLU A 4 -5.17 45.80 -11.41
CA GLU A 4 -5.73 44.54 -10.91
C GLU A 4 -4.68 43.42 -10.73
N ALA A 5 -3.83 43.20 -11.75
CA ALA A 5 -2.71 42.27 -11.66
C ALA A 5 -1.66 42.73 -10.62
N THR A 6 -1.55 44.05 -10.40
CA THR A 6 -0.67 44.58 -9.35
C THR A 6 -1.24 44.42 -7.95
N LEU A 7 -2.57 44.45 -7.76
CA LEU A 7 -3.18 44.22 -6.45
C LEU A 7 -2.98 42.77 -5.98
N HIS A 8 -3.20 41.79 -6.86
CA HIS A 8 -2.92 40.39 -6.56
C HIS A 8 -1.46 40.15 -6.19
N LEU A 9 -0.52 40.81 -6.87
CA LEU A 9 0.92 40.70 -6.56
C LEU A 9 1.26 41.32 -5.20
N ALA A 10 0.71 42.49 -4.88
CA ALA A 10 0.91 43.15 -3.59
C ALA A 10 0.35 42.28 -2.45
N CYS A 11 -0.84 41.70 -2.64
CA CYS A 11 -1.44 40.78 -1.68
C CYS A 11 -0.61 39.51 -1.50
N ARG A 12 -0.04 38.96 -2.58
CA ARG A 12 0.87 37.81 -2.51
C ARG A 12 2.13 38.10 -1.71
N GLN A 13 2.67 39.30 -1.84
CA GLN A 13 3.89 39.74 -1.14
C GLN A 13 3.64 40.16 0.31
N GLY A 14 2.38 40.35 0.71
CA GLY A 14 2.04 40.87 2.03
C GLY A 14 2.36 42.36 2.20
N ASN A 15 2.56 43.11 1.12
CA ASN A 15 2.91 44.52 1.22
C ASN A 15 1.65 45.38 1.48
N LEU A 16 1.32 45.55 2.76
CA LEU A 16 0.16 46.30 3.22
C LEU A 16 0.07 47.71 2.63
N GLN A 17 1.21 48.41 2.53
CA GLN A 17 1.25 49.80 2.03
C GLN A 17 0.91 49.87 0.54
N ASP A 18 1.40 48.92 -0.26
CA ASP A 18 1.05 48.84 -1.67
C ASP A 18 -0.42 48.45 -1.88
N VAL A 19 -0.95 47.52 -1.07
CA VAL A 19 -2.37 47.16 -1.10
C VAL A 19 -3.22 48.38 -0.79
N LEU A 20 -2.94 49.10 0.29
CA LEU A 20 -3.66 50.32 0.69
C LEU A 20 -3.62 51.39 -0.42
N ARG A 21 -2.43 51.64 -0.99
CA ARG A 21 -2.27 52.60 -2.08
C ARG A 21 -3.12 52.20 -3.29
N LEU A 22 -3.06 50.94 -3.71
CA LEU A 22 -3.81 50.45 -4.88
C LEU A 22 -5.33 50.51 -4.67
N LEU A 23 -5.83 50.21 -3.47
CA LEU A 23 -7.24 50.36 -3.13
C LEU A 23 -7.68 51.83 -3.18
N ASN A 24 -6.86 52.75 -2.66
CA ASN A 24 -7.12 54.20 -2.74
C ASN A 24 -7.08 54.73 -4.19
N GLU A 25 -6.30 54.10 -5.07
CA GLU A 25 -6.27 54.39 -6.50
C GLU A 25 -7.49 53.79 -7.26
N GLY A 26 -8.40 53.12 -6.56
CA GLY A 26 -9.65 52.58 -7.12
C GLY A 26 -9.54 51.15 -7.65
N ALA A 27 -8.53 50.37 -7.23
CA ALA A 27 -8.48 48.95 -7.57
C ALA A 27 -9.69 48.20 -6.99
N ASN A 28 -10.30 47.32 -7.79
CA ASN A 28 -11.42 46.51 -7.35
C ASN A 28 -10.96 45.44 -6.34
N VAL A 29 -11.42 45.55 -5.09
CA VAL A 29 -11.10 44.63 -3.99
C VAL A 29 -11.52 43.18 -4.27
N ASN A 30 -12.53 43.00 -5.14
CA ASN A 30 -13.08 41.71 -5.54
C ASN A 30 -12.72 41.33 -6.98
N ASP A 31 -11.69 41.95 -7.56
CA ASP A 31 -11.18 41.55 -8.85
C ASP A 31 -10.77 40.07 -8.85
N THR A 32 -10.86 39.41 -10.00
CA THR A 32 -10.57 37.98 -10.10
C THR A 32 -9.55 37.65 -11.18
N ASP A 33 -8.59 36.80 -10.86
CA ASP A 33 -7.68 36.21 -11.85
C ASP A 33 -8.35 35.14 -12.74
N GLN A 34 -7.58 34.53 -13.65
CA GLN A 34 -8.06 33.48 -14.57
C GLN A 34 -8.62 32.23 -13.87
N ARG A 35 -8.29 32.01 -12.59
CA ARG A 35 -8.75 30.90 -11.74
C ARG A 35 -9.85 31.32 -10.77
N ARG A 36 -10.39 32.53 -10.92
CA ARG A 36 -11.34 33.18 -10.02
C ARG A 36 -10.79 33.43 -8.61
N TRP A 37 -9.48 33.61 -8.47
CA TRP A 37 -8.91 34.04 -7.19
C TRP A 37 -9.12 35.53 -7.03
N THR A 38 -9.61 35.93 -5.86
CA THR A 38 -9.66 37.34 -5.45
C THR A 38 -8.40 37.72 -4.68
N PRO A 39 -8.12 39.03 -4.48
CA PRO A 39 -7.08 39.49 -3.56
C PRO A 39 -7.16 38.82 -2.18
N LEU A 40 -8.37 38.62 -1.64
CA LEU A 40 -8.58 37.97 -0.34
C LEU A 40 -8.21 36.48 -0.36
N HIS A 41 -8.45 35.76 -1.47
CA HIS A 41 -7.95 34.38 -1.62
C HIS A 41 -6.42 34.33 -1.58
N VAL A 42 -5.77 35.27 -2.28
CA VAL A 42 -4.31 35.32 -2.34
C VAL A 42 -3.74 35.60 -0.95
N SER A 43 -4.20 36.64 -0.26
CA SER A 43 -3.70 36.98 1.08
C SER A 43 -3.99 35.87 2.09
N SER A 44 -5.16 35.21 2.01
CA SER A 44 -5.52 34.10 2.89
C SER A 44 -4.66 32.86 2.65
N TYR A 45 -4.28 32.58 1.41
CA TYR A 45 -3.37 31.48 1.09
C TYR A 45 -1.97 31.69 1.69
N PHE A 46 -1.48 32.93 1.67
CA PHE A 46 -0.15 33.27 2.18
C PHE A 46 -0.11 33.66 3.67
N GLY A 47 -1.25 33.80 4.34
CA GLY A 47 -1.32 34.08 5.78
C GLY A 47 -1.08 35.55 6.13
N HIS A 48 -1.33 36.47 5.20
CA HIS A 48 -1.08 37.90 5.45
C HIS A 48 -2.27 38.53 6.19
N TYR A 49 -2.31 38.38 7.52
CA TYR A 49 -3.40 38.86 8.39
C TYR A 49 -3.78 40.32 8.13
N ASP A 50 -2.81 41.25 8.21
CA ASP A 50 -3.08 42.69 8.05
C ASP A 50 -3.67 43.02 6.68
N VAL A 51 -3.20 42.32 5.64
CA VAL A 51 -3.74 42.47 4.28
C VAL A 51 -5.16 41.92 4.20
N CYS A 52 -5.44 40.77 4.82
CA CYS A 52 -6.80 40.22 4.88
C CYS A 52 -7.75 41.20 5.60
N SER A 53 -7.34 41.75 6.75
CA SER A 53 -8.12 42.73 7.51
C SER A 53 -8.45 43.96 6.66
N LEU A 54 -7.43 44.53 6.01
CA LEU A 54 -7.62 45.70 5.14
C LEU A 54 -8.56 45.41 3.96
N LEU A 55 -8.44 44.24 3.33
CA LEU A 55 -9.33 43.85 2.23
C LEU A 55 -10.78 43.67 2.70
N LEU A 56 -11.00 43.07 3.88
CA LEU A 56 -12.32 42.91 4.47
C LEU A 56 -12.96 44.26 4.83
N GLU A 57 -12.20 45.19 5.43
CA GLU A 57 -12.63 46.58 5.66
C GLU A 57 -13.00 47.29 4.34
N GLY A 58 -12.27 46.97 3.27
CA GLY A 58 -12.53 47.44 1.90
C GLY A 58 -13.73 46.79 1.21
N GLY A 59 -14.46 45.87 1.85
CA GLY A 59 -15.62 45.19 1.28
C GLY A 59 -15.30 43.97 0.42
N ALA A 60 -14.19 43.28 0.69
CA ALA A 60 -13.90 41.99 0.07
C ALA A 60 -15.00 40.96 0.39
N ASP A 61 -15.42 40.19 -0.61
CA ASP A 61 -16.37 39.10 -0.45
C ASP A 61 -15.67 37.91 0.22
N LEU A 62 -15.98 37.73 1.51
CA LEU A 62 -15.52 36.67 2.39
C LEU A 62 -15.89 35.25 1.93
N ASN A 63 -16.95 35.10 1.14
CA ASN A 63 -17.43 33.81 0.64
C ASN A 63 -17.22 33.65 -0.87
N ALA A 64 -16.42 34.52 -1.49
CA ALA A 64 -16.07 34.38 -2.90
C ALA A 64 -15.46 32.99 -3.14
N THR A 65 -15.77 32.38 -4.29
CA THR A 65 -15.28 31.04 -4.63
C THR A 65 -14.36 31.06 -5.83
N THR A 66 -13.22 30.38 -5.72
CA THR A 66 -12.36 30.05 -6.86
C THR A 66 -13.06 29.11 -7.86
N GLN A 67 -12.42 28.84 -9.01
CA GLN A 67 -12.92 27.89 -10.00
C GLN A 67 -13.17 26.47 -9.44
N LYS A 68 -12.50 26.08 -8.34
CA LYS A 68 -12.67 24.78 -7.67
C LYS A 68 -13.67 24.82 -6.51
N GLY A 69 -14.31 25.95 -6.27
CA GLY A 69 -15.23 26.15 -5.14
C GLY A 69 -14.54 26.42 -3.79
N SER A 70 -13.22 26.61 -3.75
CA SER A 70 -12.54 27.01 -2.50
C SER A 70 -12.83 28.47 -2.18
N THR A 71 -13.15 28.75 -0.92
CA THR A 71 -13.29 30.09 -0.33
C THR A 71 -11.95 30.55 0.28
N PRO A 72 -11.80 31.83 0.70
CA PRO A 72 -10.65 32.28 1.47
C PRO A 72 -10.39 31.43 2.72
N LEU A 73 -11.45 31.03 3.45
CA LEU A 73 -11.34 30.19 4.64
C LEU A 73 -10.74 28.82 4.31
N HIS A 74 -11.15 28.18 3.20
CA HIS A 74 -10.52 26.92 2.76
C HIS A 74 -9.01 27.07 2.54
N LEU A 75 -8.56 28.18 1.96
CA LEU A 75 -7.15 28.41 1.66
C LEU A 75 -6.35 28.71 2.93
N ALA A 76 -6.89 29.49 3.86
CA ALA A 76 -6.28 29.73 5.16
C ALA A 76 -6.17 28.41 5.95
N SER A 77 -7.26 27.64 6.02
CA SER A 77 -7.29 26.37 6.76
C SER A 77 -6.36 25.31 6.18
N ASN A 78 -6.24 25.22 4.85
CA ASN A 78 -5.29 24.30 4.21
C ASN A 78 -3.82 24.68 4.49
N ASN A 79 -3.52 25.96 4.72
CA ASN A 79 -2.15 26.44 4.93
C ASN A 79 -1.79 26.68 6.40
N GLY A 80 -2.72 26.47 7.33
CA GLY A 80 -2.43 26.52 8.77
C GLY A 80 -2.41 27.93 9.35
N HIS A 81 -3.09 28.89 8.70
CA HIS A 81 -3.11 30.28 9.16
C HIS A 81 -4.28 30.48 10.12
N GLU A 82 -4.10 30.10 11.40
CA GLU A 82 -5.12 30.16 12.45
C GLU A 82 -5.68 31.58 12.62
N ASP A 83 -4.81 32.59 12.67
CA ASP A 83 -5.16 34.00 12.82
C ASP A 83 -6.05 34.52 11.68
N VAL A 84 -5.73 34.15 10.44
CA VAL A 84 -6.55 34.47 9.27
C VAL A 84 -7.87 33.69 9.30
N CYS A 85 -7.87 32.42 9.73
CA CYS A 85 -9.12 31.67 9.90
C CYS A 85 -10.03 32.35 10.93
N ALA A 86 -9.48 32.77 12.07
CA ALA A 86 -10.23 33.46 13.12
C ALA A 86 -10.84 34.77 12.61
N LEU A 87 -10.04 35.59 11.91
CA LEU A 87 -10.49 36.84 11.28
C LEU A 87 -11.64 36.60 10.29
N LEU A 88 -11.50 35.60 9.40
CA LEU A 88 -12.53 35.29 8.41
C LEU A 88 -13.83 34.83 9.08
N LEU A 89 -13.74 33.99 10.12
CA LEU A 89 -14.90 33.49 10.87
C LEU A 89 -15.59 34.61 11.67
N GLU A 90 -14.82 35.53 12.25
CA GLU A 90 -15.37 36.73 12.91
C GLU A 90 -16.07 37.66 11.91
N GLY A 91 -15.57 37.73 10.67
CA GLY A 91 -16.22 38.40 9.54
C GLY A 91 -17.45 37.69 9.00
N GLY A 92 -17.82 36.51 9.52
CA GLY A 92 -19.00 35.76 9.08
C GLY A 92 -18.76 34.82 7.89
N ALA A 93 -17.53 34.36 7.68
CA ALA A 93 -17.24 33.33 6.68
C ALA A 93 -18.07 32.07 6.93
N ASP A 94 -18.57 31.47 5.85
CA ASP A 94 -19.31 30.23 5.94
C ASP A 94 -18.39 29.08 6.35
N LEU A 95 -18.51 28.69 7.62
CA LEU A 95 -17.74 27.63 8.28
C LEU A 95 -17.90 26.27 7.59
N ASN A 96 -19.09 26.01 7.01
CA ASN A 96 -19.44 24.73 6.41
C ASN A 96 -19.46 24.80 4.88
N ALA A 97 -18.91 25.86 4.29
CA ALA A 97 -18.73 25.94 2.85
C ALA A 97 -17.99 24.70 2.34
N SER A 98 -18.42 24.18 1.20
CA SER A 98 -17.82 23.01 0.58
C SER A 98 -17.26 23.34 -0.79
N THR A 99 -16.06 22.85 -1.10
CA THR A 99 -15.51 22.88 -2.45
C THR A 99 -16.34 22.02 -3.43
N GLN A 100 -16.03 22.07 -4.72
CA GLN A 100 -16.68 21.20 -5.72
C GLN A 100 -16.54 19.69 -5.44
N LYS A 101 -15.53 19.31 -4.64
CA LYS A 101 -15.31 17.92 -4.23
C LYS A 101 -15.91 17.61 -2.85
N GLY A 102 -16.64 18.54 -2.23
CA GLY A 102 -17.24 18.35 -0.92
C GLY A 102 -16.32 18.63 0.27
N PHE A 103 -15.04 18.96 0.05
CA PHE A 103 -14.13 19.31 1.16
C PHE A 103 -14.59 20.60 1.84
N THR A 104 -14.69 20.56 3.17
CA THR A 104 -14.89 21.73 4.05
C THR A 104 -13.54 22.25 4.55
N PRO A 105 -13.47 23.43 5.20
CA PRO A 105 -12.25 23.91 5.85
C PRO A 105 -11.65 22.90 6.84
N LEU A 106 -12.49 22.22 7.62
CA LEU A 106 -12.06 21.20 8.61
C LEU A 106 -11.40 19.99 7.94
N HIS A 107 -11.89 19.56 6.78
CA HIS A 107 -11.24 18.49 6.01
C HIS A 107 -9.83 18.90 5.58
N LEU A 108 -9.66 20.13 5.11
CA LEU A 108 -8.37 20.60 4.59
C LEU A 108 -7.33 20.82 5.69
N SER A 109 -7.73 21.37 6.84
CA SER A 109 -6.83 21.47 8.00
C SER A 109 -6.47 20.09 8.54
N SER A 110 -7.43 19.17 8.60
CA SER A 110 -7.19 17.80 9.07
C SER A 110 -6.28 17.00 8.14
N LEU A 111 -6.42 17.17 6.83
CA LEU A 111 -5.51 16.59 5.82
C LEU A 111 -4.06 17.07 6.02
N LYS A 112 -3.88 18.31 6.49
CA LYS A 112 -2.58 18.97 6.60
C LYS A 112 -1.96 18.91 7.98
N GLY A 113 -2.70 18.46 8.99
CA GLY A 113 -2.20 18.30 10.35
C GLY A 113 -2.22 19.59 11.17
N HIS A 114 -3.02 20.59 10.76
CA HIS A 114 -3.11 21.88 11.46
C HIS A 114 -4.10 21.78 12.61
N GLU A 115 -3.64 21.31 13.76
CA GLU A 115 -4.44 21.06 14.96
C GLU A 115 -5.12 22.34 15.49
N ASP A 116 -4.37 23.43 15.55
CA ASP A 116 -4.84 24.78 15.94
C ASP A 116 -6.05 25.23 15.11
N VAL A 117 -5.95 25.13 13.79
CA VAL A 117 -7.05 25.43 12.87
C VAL A 117 -8.21 24.46 13.07
N CYS A 118 -7.96 23.17 13.26
CA CYS A 118 -9.02 22.20 13.52
C CYS A 118 -9.77 22.53 14.82
N ALA A 119 -9.04 22.88 15.89
CA ALA A 119 -9.60 23.23 17.19
C ALA A 119 -10.49 24.47 17.07
N LEU A 120 -9.99 25.52 16.41
CA LEU A 120 -10.75 26.73 16.12
C LEU A 120 -12.03 26.43 15.34
N LEU A 121 -11.95 25.68 14.24
CA LEU A 121 -13.12 25.37 13.42
C LEU A 121 -14.18 24.58 14.21
N LEU A 122 -13.76 23.58 14.99
CA LEU A 122 -14.66 22.78 15.83
C LEU A 122 -15.29 23.62 16.97
N GLU A 123 -14.53 24.54 17.57
CA GLU A 123 -15.05 25.48 18.58
C GLU A 123 -16.11 26.43 18.01
N ARG A 124 -15.97 26.81 16.73
CA ARG A 124 -16.96 27.62 16.02
C ARG A 124 -18.15 26.81 15.49
N GLY A 125 -18.19 25.50 15.75
CA GLY A 125 -19.33 24.63 15.44
C GLY A 125 -19.25 23.94 14.09
N ALA A 126 -18.06 23.69 13.55
CA ALA A 126 -17.91 22.88 12.34
C ALA A 126 -18.40 21.46 12.61
N ASP A 127 -19.11 20.87 11.65
CA ASP A 127 -19.56 19.49 11.76
C ASP A 127 -18.36 18.53 11.67
N VAL A 128 -18.04 17.89 12.79
CA VAL A 128 -16.93 16.94 12.93
C VAL A 128 -17.11 15.70 12.04
N ASN A 129 -18.35 15.35 11.70
CA ASN A 129 -18.70 14.19 10.89
C ASN A 129 -19.14 14.56 9.48
N ALA A 130 -18.91 15.81 9.04
CA ALA A 130 -19.11 16.19 7.65
C ALA A 130 -18.30 15.27 6.74
N THR A 131 -18.87 14.95 5.58
CA THR A 131 -18.24 14.10 4.57
C THR A 131 -18.02 14.85 3.27
N GLU A 132 -16.87 14.64 2.62
CA GLU A 132 -16.70 15.04 1.23
C GLU A 132 -17.42 14.08 0.26
N ASN A 133 -17.33 14.33 -1.05
CA ASN A 133 -18.18 13.66 -2.03
C ASN A 133 -18.03 12.13 -2.12
N ARG A 134 -16.92 11.56 -1.62
CA ARG A 134 -16.70 10.11 -1.53
C ARG A 134 -16.95 9.55 -0.13
N GLY A 135 -17.57 10.32 0.77
CA GLY A 135 -17.85 9.89 2.13
C GLY A 135 -16.68 10.02 3.12
N TRP A 136 -15.54 10.61 2.72
CA TRP A 136 -14.42 10.79 3.65
C TRP A 136 -14.73 11.88 4.65
N THR A 137 -14.49 11.61 5.93
CA THR A 137 -14.55 12.59 7.03
C THR A 137 -13.18 13.20 7.30
N ALA A 138 -13.13 14.24 8.13
CA ALA A 138 -11.89 14.79 8.67
C ALA A 138 -10.98 13.71 9.32
N LEU A 139 -11.59 12.76 10.04
CA LEU A 139 -10.86 11.68 10.72
C LEU A 139 -10.24 10.68 9.73
N HIS A 140 -10.86 10.44 8.58
CA HIS A 140 -10.24 9.63 7.52
C HIS A 140 -8.95 10.30 7.01
N LEU A 141 -9.00 11.62 6.78
CA LEU A 141 -7.87 12.39 6.24
C LEU A 141 -6.72 12.48 7.24
N SER A 142 -6.99 12.74 8.52
CA SER A 142 -5.95 12.76 9.56
C SER A 142 -5.33 11.37 9.75
N SER A 143 -6.14 10.31 9.71
CA SER A 143 -5.69 8.92 9.87
C SER A 143 -4.85 8.43 8.69
N GLN A 144 -5.20 8.83 7.47
CA GLN A 144 -4.40 8.52 6.27
C GLN A 144 -3.01 9.16 6.31
N ASN A 145 -2.86 10.34 6.92
CA ASN A 145 -1.62 11.12 6.91
C ASN A 145 -0.84 11.03 8.22
N GLY A 146 -1.35 10.34 9.23
CA GLY A 146 -0.65 10.09 10.49
C GLY A 146 -0.69 11.24 11.48
N HIS A 147 -1.66 12.14 11.36
CA HIS A 147 -1.80 13.29 12.26
C HIS A 147 -2.49 12.86 13.55
N GLU A 148 -1.72 12.38 14.52
CA GLU A 148 -2.22 11.89 15.82
C GLU A 148 -2.98 12.97 16.59
N ASP A 149 -2.39 14.15 16.77
CA ASP A 149 -2.98 15.24 17.56
C ASP A 149 -4.34 15.68 16.99
N VAL A 150 -4.43 15.83 15.66
CA VAL A 150 -5.69 16.10 14.96
C VAL A 150 -6.69 14.96 15.14
N SER A 151 -6.25 13.71 15.03
CA SER A 151 -7.14 12.55 15.19
C SER A 151 -7.69 12.46 16.63
N ALA A 152 -6.85 12.75 17.62
CA ALA A 152 -7.23 12.79 19.03
C ALA A 152 -8.28 13.87 19.28
N LEU A 153 -8.02 15.08 18.79
CA LEU A 153 -8.94 16.20 18.85
C LEU A 153 -10.29 15.87 18.20
N LEU A 154 -10.30 15.33 16.97
CA LEU A 154 -11.53 14.97 16.26
C LEU A 154 -12.35 13.94 17.06
N LEU A 155 -11.71 12.90 17.60
CA LEU A 155 -12.38 11.89 18.41
C LEU A 155 -12.92 12.47 19.74
N GLU A 156 -12.20 13.39 20.36
CA GLU A 156 -12.66 14.11 21.57
C GLU A 156 -13.89 14.99 21.28
N ARG A 157 -14.00 15.53 20.07
CA ARG A 157 -15.15 16.32 19.61
C ARG A 157 -16.28 15.46 19.03
N GLY A 158 -16.21 14.13 19.15
CA GLY A 158 -17.29 13.23 18.78
C GLY A 158 -17.26 12.75 17.32
N ALA A 159 -16.09 12.72 16.68
CA ALA A 159 -15.93 12.03 15.41
C ALA A 159 -16.32 10.54 15.54
N ASP A 160 -17.05 10.02 14.57
CA ASP A 160 -17.34 8.59 14.49
C ASP A 160 -16.07 7.82 14.11
N VAL A 161 -15.53 7.08 15.08
CA VAL A 161 -14.32 6.25 14.94
C VAL A 161 -14.48 5.16 13.88
N ASN A 162 -15.72 4.72 13.61
CA ASN A 162 -16.05 3.67 12.66
C ASN A 162 -16.77 4.21 11.41
N ALA A 163 -16.67 5.52 11.16
CA ALA A 163 -17.18 6.11 9.93
C ALA A 163 -16.62 5.37 8.71
N THR A 164 -17.43 5.25 7.67
CA THR A 164 -17.05 4.57 6.43
C THR A 164 -17.25 5.48 5.23
N GLU A 165 -16.27 5.49 4.33
CA GLU A 165 -16.41 6.11 3.01
C GLU A 165 -17.10 5.17 1.99
N GLU A 166 -17.23 5.59 0.72
CA GLU A 166 -17.96 4.88 -0.34
C GLU A 166 -17.59 3.38 -0.49
N ASP A 167 -16.30 3.04 -0.44
CA ASP A 167 -15.77 1.67 -0.54
C ASP A 167 -15.73 0.95 0.83
N LYS A 168 -16.34 1.55 1.86
CA LYS A 168 -16.40 1.07 3.26
C LYS A 168 -15.07 1.07 4.01
N TRP A 169 -14.09 1.84 3.57
CA TRP A 169 -12.88 2.06 4.34
C TRP A 169 -13.19 2.86 5.59
N THR A 170 -12.57 2.46 6.71
CA THR A 170 -12.63 3.18 7.98
C THR A 170 -11.32 3.93 8.22
N PRO A 171 -11.27 4.89 9.17
CA PRO A 171 -10.01 5.52 9.57
C PRO A 171 -8.92 4.51 9.94
N LEU A 172 -9.28 3.41 10.59
CA LEU A 172 -8.34 2.34 10.97
C LEU A 172 -7.76 1.60 9.76
N HIS A 173 -8.52 1.42 8.67
CA HIS A 173 -7.99 0.87 7.43
C HIS A 173 -6.90 1.78 6.85
N LEU A 174 -7.15 3.10 6.83
CA LEU A 174 -6.24 4.09 6.26
C LEU A 174 -4.95 4.23 7.08
N SER A 175 -5.04 4.30 8.41
CA SER A 175 -3.87 4.34 9.27
C SER A 175 -3.07 3.03 9.21
N SER A 176 -3.77 1.89 9.09
CA SER A 176 -3.16 0.58 8.90
C SER A 176 -2.41 0.44 7.58
N GLN A 177 -2.95 0.95 6.48
CA GLN A 177 -2.31 0.87 5.17
C GLN A 177 -0.99 1.64 5.16
N ASN A 178 -0.99 2.83 5.76
CA ASN A 178 0.15 3.74 5.76
C ASN A 178 1.13 3.52 6.93
N GLY A 179 0.79 2.65 7.88
CA GLY A 179 1.66 2.29 9.00
C GLY A 179 1.71 3.33 10.11
N HIS A 180 0.68 4.16 10.23
CA HIS A 180 0.56 5.18 11.28
C HIS A 180 0.14 4.52 12.60
N LYS A 181 1.12 3.93 13.28
CA LYS A 181 0.95 3.14 14.50
C LYS A 181 0.22 3.94 15.58
N ASP A 182 0.65 5.15 15.86
CA ASP A 182 0.13 5.95 16.98
C ASP A 182 -1.34 6.31 16.77
N VAL A 183 -1.69 6.80 15.56
CA VAL A 183 -3.10 7.01 15.17
C VAL A 183 -3.92 5.72 15.28
N SER A 184 -3.35 4.59 14.85
CA SER A 184 -4.08 3.33 14.89
C SER A 184 -4.33 2.82 16.31
N VAL A 185 -3.36 2.99 17.21
CA VAL A 185 -3.51 2.70 18.64
C VAL A 185 -4.61 3.57 19.24
N LEU A 186 -4.57 4.87 18.97
CA LEU A 186 -5.59 5.82 19.38
C LEU A 186 -6.98 5.41 18.90
N LEU A 187 -7.15 5.09 17.61
CA LEU A 187 -8.43 4.63 17.06
C LEU A 187 -8.95 3.37 17.77
N LEU A 188 -8.09 2.38 18.00
CA LEU A 188 -8.45 1.15 18.71
C LEU A 188 -8.83 1.42 20.17
N GLU A 189 -8.18 2.36 20.85
CA GLU A 189 -8.54 2.79 22.20
C GLU A 189 -9.89 3.52 22.26
N ARG A 190 -10.26 4.22 21.18
CA ARG A 190 -11.57 4.89 21.05
C ARG A 190 -12.66 3.97 20.47
N GLY A 191 -12.40 2.68 20.34
CA GLY A 191 -13.42 1.69 19.96
C GLY A 191 -13.57 1.43 18.46
N ALA A 192 -12.50 1.67 17.67
CA ALA A 192 -12.47 1.21 16.29
C ALA A 192 -12.64 -0.31 16.21
N ASP A 193 -13.47 -0.78 15.28
CA ASP A 193 -13.62 -2.21 15.00
C ASP A 193 -12.35 -2.75 14.33
N VAL A 194 -11.59 -3.53 15.10
CA VAL A 194 -10.33 -4.18 14.68
C VAL A 194 -10.54 -5.12 13.48
N ASN A 195 -11.76 -5.63 13.31
CA ASN A 195 -12.16 -6.57 12.26
C ASN A 195 -13.08 -5.94 11.21
N ALA A 196 -13.16 -4.60 11.16
CA ALA A 196 -13.90 -3.90 10.12
C ALA A 196 -13.45 -4.38 8.74
N THR A 197 -14.40 -4.40 7.81
CA THR A 197 -14.14 -4.84 6.44
C THR A 197 -14.59 -3.81 5.42
N GLU A 198 -13.72 -3.47 4.48
CA GLU A 198 -14.11 -2.73 3.27
C GLU A 198 -14.85 -3.62 2.26
N GLU A 199 -15.24 -3.08 1.10
CA GLU A 199 -16.08 -3.78 0.12
C GLU A 199 -15.55 -5.16 -0.32
N ASP A 200 -14.25 -5.29 -0.55
CA ASP A 200 -13.57 -6.54 -0.90
C ASP A 200 -13.19 -7.43 0.30
N LYS A 201 -13.75 -7.15 1.49
CA LYS A 201 -13.52 -7.86 2.75
C LYS A 201 -12.08 -7.81 3.29
N TRP A 202 -11.32 -6.79 2.92
CA TRP A 202 -10.04 -6.51 3.54
C TRP A 202 -10.26 -5.95 4.93
N THR A 203 -9.46 -6.42 5.87
CA THR A 203 -9.42 -5.92 7.25
C THR A 203 -8.16 -5.09 7.46
N PRO A 204 -8.05 -4.29 8.54
CA PRO A 204 -6.80 -3.63 8.90
C PRO A 204 -5.60 -4.60 8.92
N LEU A 205 -5.76 -5.81 9.46
CA LEU A 205 -4.68 -6.80 9.50
C LEU A 205 -4.20 -7.25 8.11
N HIS A 206 -5.09 -7.29 7.11
CA HIS A 206 -4.67 -7.54 5.73
C HIS A 206 -3.78 -6.42 5.19
N LEU A 207 -4.16 -5.16 5.45
CA LEU A 207 -3.44 -3.98 4.99
C LEU A 207 -2.08 -3.81 5.68
N SER A 208 -2.01 -4.01 7.01
CA SER A 208 -0.75 -4.00 7.75
C SER A 208 0.18 -5.11 7.26
N SER A 209 -0.37 -6.29 6.97
CA SER A 209 0.41 -7.44 6.52
C SER A 209 0.91 -7.29 5.09
N GLN A 210 0.11 -6.69 4.20
CA GLN A 210 0.52 -6.38 2.83
C GLN A 210 1.66 -5.35 2.78
N ASN A 211 1.69 -4.38 3.70
CA ASN A 211 2.63 -3.28 3.66
C ASN A 211 3.83 -3.46 4.61
N GLY A 212 3.90 -4.57 5.35
CA GLY A 212 5.07 -4.91 6.16
C GLY A 212 5.09 -4.26 7.55
N HIS A 213 3.95 -3.78 8.05
CA HIS A 213 3.87 -3.07 9.33
C HIS A 213 3.78 -4.07 10.50
N LYS A 214 4.90 -4.72 10.84
CA LYS A 214 4.95 -5.78 11.87
C LYS A 214 4.45 -5.31 13.23
N ASP A 215 4.97 -4.21 13.75
CA ASP A 215 4.59 -3.70 15.08
C ASP A 215 3.09 -3.43 15.17
N PHE A 216 2.53 -2.86 14.11
CA PHE A 216 1.10 -2.59 14.06
C PHE A 216 0.27 -3.87 13.90
N SER A 217 0.75 -4.83 13.11
CA SER A 217 0.12 -6.16 13.01
C SER A 217 0.10 -6.88 14.37
N ALA A 218 1.14 -6.73 15.19
CA ALA A 218 1.17 -7.29 16.54
C ALA A 218 0.09 -6.68 17.44
N ILE A 219 -0.07 -5.35 17.39
CA ILE A 219 -1.11 -4.62 18.12
C ILE A 219 -2.51 -5.07 17.69
N LEU A 220 -2.77 -5.15 16.37
CA LEU A 220 -4.07 -5.63 15.87
C LEU A 220 -4.41 -7.02 16.40
N LEU A 221 -3.45 -7.95 16.39
CA LEU A 221 -3.63 -9.30 16.91
C LEU A 221 -3.87 -9.31 18.42
N GLU A 222 -3.19 -8.45 19.18
CA GLU A 222 -3.42 -8.28 20.62
C GLU A 222 -4.81 -7.71 20.93
N ARG A 223 -5.36 -6.90 20.02
CA ARG A 223 -6.73 -6.34 20.11
C ARG A 223 -7.80 -7.26 19.52
N GLY A 224 -7.45 -8.50 19.14
CA GLY A 224 -8.43 -9.50 18.69
C GLY A 224 -8.73 -9.47 17.19
N ALA A 225 -7.80 -8.99 16.35
CA ALA A 225 -7.91 -9.15 14.91
C ALA A 225 -7.98 -10.64 14.53
N ASP A 226 -8.90 -10.98 13.62
CA ASP A 226 -9.01 -12.32 13.07
C ASP A 226 -7.82 -12.62 12.17
N LEU A 227 -6.92 -13.44 12.69
CA LEU A 227 -5.69 -13.89 12.06
C LEU A 227 -5.91 -14.58 10.72
N ASN A 228 -7.04 -15.25 10.55
CA ASN A 228 -7.38 -16.05 9.37
C ASN A 228 -8.55 -15.44 8.58
N ALA A 229 -8.87 -14.17 8.81
CA ALA A 229 -9.85 -13.44 8.01
C ALA A 229 -9.50 -13.58 6.51
N THR A 230 -10.53 -13.63 5.67
CA THR A 230 -10.34 -13.79 4.22
C THR A 230 -10.98 -12.67 3.44
N THR A 231 -10.23 -12.07 2.51
CA THR A 231 -10.78 -11.18 1.49
C THR A 231 -11.78 -11.89 0.59
N ARG A 232 -12.49 -11.15 -0.27
CA ARG A 232 -13.38 -11.68 -1.31
C ARG A 232 -12.68 -12.66 -2.25
N LYS A 233 -11.36 -12.58 -2.41
CA LYS A 233 -10.56 -13.52 -3.22
C LYS A 233 -9.99 -14.69 -2.42
N GLY A 234 -10.26 -14.76 -1.12
CA GLY A 234 -9.78 -15.80 -0.21
C GLY A 234 -8.35 -15.58 0.29
N TYR A 235 -7.78 -14.38 0.13
CA TYR A 235 -6.47 -14.08 0.70
C TYR A 235 -6.60 -13.87 2.21
N THR A 236 -5.73 -14.50 2.99
CA THR A 236 -5.52 -14.21 4.42
C THR A 236 -4.37 -13.20 4.59
N PRO A 237 -4.18 -12.62 5.79
CA PRO A 237 -3.02 -11.77 6.08
C PRO A 237 -1.68 -12.45 5.75
N LEU A 238 -1.54 -13.76 6.06
CA LEU A 238 -0.34 -14.53 5.76
C LEU A 238 -0.08 -14.68 4.25
N HIS A 239 -1.12 -14.81 3.43
CA HIS A 239 -0.96 -14.81 1.97
C HIS A 239 -0.37 -13.49 1.47
N LEU A 240 -0.81 -12.37 2.04
CA LEU A 240 -0.40 -11.04 1.61
C LEU A 240 1.03 -10.72 2.03
N SER A 241 1.40 -10.98 3.29
CA SER A 241 2.78 -10.83 3.77
C SER A 241 3.73 -11.72 2.95
N SER A 242 3.30 -12.95 2.62
CA SER A 242 4.10 -13.89 1.85
C SER A 242 4.28 -13.46 0.40
N LYS A 243 3.21 -12.94 -0.22
CA LYS A 243 3.25 -12.39 -1.59
C LYS A 243 4.11 -11.13 -1.70
N LYS A 244 4.28 -10.38 -0.62
CA LYS A 244 5.03 -9.11 -0.61
C LYS A 244 6.45 -9.23 -0.05
N GLY A 245 6.81 -10.40 0.49
CA GLY A 245 8.14 -10.66 0.99
C GLY A 245 8.39 -10.16 2.42
N HIS A 246 7.33 -9.93 3.20
CA HIS A 246 7.45 -9.47 4.59
C HIS A 246 7.65 -10.67 5.52
N ALA A 247 8.88 -11.17 5.60
CA ALA A 247 9.25 -12.35 6.39
C ALA A 247 9.01 -12.15 7.90
N ASP A 248 9.22 -10.94 8.40
CA ASP A 248 9.04 -10.56 9.80
C ASP A 248 7.56 -10.53 10.22
N VAL A 249 6.67 -10.02 9.37
CA VAL A 249 5.22 -10.12 9.52
C VAL A 249 4.77 -11.58 9.38
N SER A 250 5.27 -12.30 8.39
CA SER A 250 4.91 -13.71 8.18
C SER A 250 5.30 -14.56 9.39
N ALA A 251 6.47 -14.31 9.98
CA ALA A 251 6.93 -14.97 11.20
C ALA A 251 5.98 -14.67 12.37
N LEU A 252 5.62 -13.40 12.58
CA LEU A 252 4.66 -12.99 13.60
C LEU A 252 3.31 -13.69 13.42
N LEU A 253 2.74 -13.71 12.21
CA LEU A 253 1.45 -14.35 11.93
C LEU A 253 1.51 -15.85 12.23
N LEU A 254 2.59 -16.53 11.83
CA LEU A 254 2.80 -17.96 12.09
C LEU A 254 2.99 -18.25 13.58
N GLU A 255 3.72 -17.40 14.30
CA GLU A 255 3.87 -17.50 15.77
C GLU A 255 2.53 -17.37 16.50
N ARG A 256 1.60 -16.59 15.94
CA ARG A 256 0.23 -16.42 16.47
C ARG A 256 -0.74 -17.51 15.99
N GLY A 257 -0.29 -18.48 15.19
CA GLY A 257 -1.07 -19.64 14.76
C GLY A 257 -1.84 -19.45 13.45
N ALA A 258 -1.34 -18.63 12.53
CA ALA A 258 -1.96 -18.46 11.22
C ALA A 258 -1.97 -19.80 10.46
N ASP A 259 -3.05 -20.06 9.71
CA ASP A 259 -3.15 -21.26 8.91
C ASP A 259 -2.13 -21.20 7.75
N LEU A 260 -1.05 -21.96 7.93
CA LEU A 260 0.07 -22.08 7.01
C LEU A 260 -0.34 -22.60 5.63
N ASN A 261 -1.39 -23.43 5.58
CA ASN A 261 -1.86 -24.11 4.37
C ASN A 261 -3.22 -23.58 3.91
N ALA A 262 -3.66 -22.42 4.43
CA ALA A 262 -4.85 -21.75 3.94
C ALA A 262 -4.78 -21.59 2.42
N THR A 263 -5.92 -21.70 1.75
CA THR A 263 -5.99 -21.57 0.30
C THR A 263 -6.88 -20.41 -0.11
N THR A 264 -6.40 -19.62 -1.07
CA THR A 264 -7.25 -18.66 -1.78
C THR A 264 -8.32 -19.36 -2.60
N ARG A 265 -9.28 -18.60 -3.15
CA ARG A 265 -10.30 -19.15 -4.06
C ARG A 265 -9.75 -19.85 -5.30
N LYS A 266 -8.48 -19.64 -5.66
CA LYS A 266 -7.81 -20.31 -6.79
C LYS A 266 -6.90 -21.46 -6.34
N GLY A 267 -6.95 -21.85 -5.06
CA GLY A 267 -6.13 -22.90 -4.47
C GLY A 267 -4.67 -22.49 -4.19
N PHE A 268 -4.32 -21.20 -4.26
CA PHE A 268 -2.96 -20.76 -3.90
C PHE A 268 -2.82 -20.73 -2.38
N THR A 269 -1.73 -21.31 -1.87
CA THR A 269 -1.27 -21.18 -0.47
C THR A 269 -0.29 -20.02 -0.32
N PRO A 270 0.06 -19.58 0.91
CA PRO A 270 1.12 -18.58 1.11
C PRO A 270 2.45 -18.95 0.44
N LEU A 271 2.83 -20.25 0.48
CA LEU A 271 4.05 -20.76 -0.16
C LEU A 271 4.02 -20.63 -1.68
N HIS A 272 2.86 -20.85 -2.33
CA HIS A 272 2.73 -20.61 -3.76
C HIS A 272 3.06 -19.15 -4.12
N LEU A 273 2.56 -18.21 -3.33
CA LEU A 273 2.72 -16.78 -3.59
C LEU A 273 4.15 -16.29 -3.32
N SER A 274 4.80 -16.78 -2.26
CA SER A 274 6.20 -16.45 -1.98
C SER A 274 7.13 -17.02 -3.06
N CYS A 275 6.89 -18.25 -3.52
CA CYS A 275 7.62 -18.85 -4.64
C CYS A 275 7.35 -18.14 -5.97
N GLU A 276 6.09 -17.75 -6.25
CA GLU A 276 5.75 -16.97 -7.44
C GLU A 276 6.54 -15.66 -7.47
N LYS A 277 6.65 -14.95 -6.35
CA LYS A 277 7.34 -13.66 -6.27
C LYS A 277 8.83 -13.74 -5.96
N GLY A 278 9.38 -14.95 -5.76
CA GLY A 278 10.80 -15.16 -5.52
C GLY A 278 11.28 -14.75 -4.12
N HIS A 279 10.38 -14.66 -3.13
CA HIS A 279 10.72 -14.32 -1.75
C HIS A 279 11.26 -15.56 -1.01
N THR A 280 12.58 -15.78 -1.13
CA THR A 280 13.26 -16.98 -0.63
C THR A 280 13.27 -17.09 0.89
N ASP A 281 13.37 -15.95 1.57
CA ASP A 281 13.32 -15.82 3.03
C ASP A 281 11.96 -16.23 3.60
N VAL A 282 10.87 -15.71 3.03
CA VAL A 282 9.50 -16.13 3.37
C VAL A 282 9.30 -17.60 3.02
N SER A 283 9.75 -18.04 1.85
CA SER A 283 9.58 -19.44 1.44
C SER A 283 10.32 -20.39 2.39
N ALA A 284 11.56 -20.07 2.78
CA ALA A 284 12.31 -20.82 3.77
C ALA A 284 11.56 -20.88 5.11
N LEU A 285 11.10 -19.73 5.61
CA LEU A 285 10.31 -19.66 6.84
C LEU A 285 9.05 -20.53 6.78
N LEU A 286 8.30 -20.48 5.68
CA LEU A 286 7.08 -21.30 5.52
C LEU A 286 7.41 -22.80 5.50
N LEU A 287 8.50 -23.20 4.83
CA LEU A 287 8.96 -24.59 4.79
C LEU A 287 9.45 -25.09 6.15
N GLU A 288 10.23 -24.28 6.87
CA GLU A 288 10.67 -24.57 8.24
C GLU A 288 9.48 -24.78 9.20
N ARG A 289 8.35 -24.11 8.95
CA ARG A 289 7.11 -24.26 9.72
C ARG A 289 6.20 -25.38 9.21
N GLY A 290 6.61 -26.14 8.19
CA GLY A 290 5.91 -27.33 7.69
C GLY A 290 4.87 -27.07 6.60
N ALA A 291 5.08 -26.06 5.74
CA ALA A 291 4.15 -25.77 4.65
C ALA A 291 4.11 -26.93 3.64
N ASP A 292 2.93 -27.24 3.12
CA ASP A 292 2.77 -28.31 2.15
C ASP A 292 3.39 -27.92 0.79
N LEU A 293 4.54 -28.54 0.49
CA LEU A 293 5.28 -28.34 -0.75
C LEU A 293 4.57 -28.94 -1.98
N ASN A 294 3.62 -29.84 -1.76
CA ASN A 294 2.86 -30.53 -2.80
C ASN A 294 1.42 -30.01 -2.94
N ALA A 295 1.06 -28.97 -2.18
CA ALA A 295 -0.24 -28.32 -2.33
C ALA A 295 -0.44 -27.92 -3.81
N THR A 296 -1.63 -28.17 -4.33
CA THR A 296 -1.95 -27.87 -5.74
C THR A 296 -3.02 -26.80 -5.83
N THR A 297 -2.78 -25.82 -6.69
CA THR A 297 -3.83 -24.88 -7.12
C THR A 297 -4.91 -25.61 -7.91
N GLU A 298 -6.03 -24.94 -8.21
CA GLU A 298 -7.09 -25.48 -9.08
C GLU A 298 -6.58 -25.91 -10.47
N LYS A 299 -5.46 -25.35 -10.93
CA LYS A 299 -4.81 -25.69 -12.20
C LYS A 299 -3.76 -26.81 -12.07
N GLY A 300 -3.65 -27.45 -10.91
CA GLY A 300 -2.64 -28.49 -10.64
C GLY A 300 -1.21 -27.96 -10.53
N VAL A 301 -1.04 -26.65 -10.33
CA VAL A 301 0.29 -26.03 -10.18
C VAL A 301 0.71 -26.14 -8.72
N ILE A 302 1.92 -26.67 -8.46
CA ILE A 302 2.58 -26.71 -7.14
C ILE A 302 3.49 -25.48 -6.95
N PRO A 303 3.91 -25.14 -5.71
CA PRO A 303 4.78 -23.98 -5.46
C PRO A 303 6.08 -23.99 -6.28
N LEU A 304 6.72 -25.16 -6.42
CA LEU A 304 7.97 -25.30 -7.17
C LEU A 304 7.80 -24.90 -8.65
N HIS A 305 6.67 -25.21 -9.29
CA HIS A 305 6.41 -24.81 -10.68
C HIS A 305 6.43 -23.28 -10.85
N LEU A 306 5.97 -22.53 -9.84
CA LEU A 306 5.93 -21.07 -9.88
C LEU A 306 7.32 -20.44 -9.71
N SER A 307 8.18 -21.05 -8.90
CA SER A 307 9.57 -20.61 -8.72
C SER A 307 10.38 -20.67 -10.04
N SER A 308 10.11 -21.67 -10.89
CA SER A 308 10.78 -21.83 -12.19
C SER A 308 10.24 -20.88 -13.26
N GLN A 309 8.95 -20.51 -13.22
CA GLN A 309 8.33 -19.67 -14.25
C GLN A 309 8.75 -18.19 -14.19
N ASN A 310 8.92 -17.63 -12.99
CA ASN A 310 9.41 -16.26 -12.86
C ASN A 310 10.93 -16.14 -13.09
N GLY A 311 11.67 -17.24 -12.91
CA GLY A 311 13.06 -17.37 -13.38
C GLY A 311 13.23 -17.00 -14.88
N HIS A 312 12.22 -17.26 -15.71
CA HIS A 312 12.28 -17.07 -17.16
C HIS A 312 11.64 -15.78 -17.68
N LYS A 313 10.77 -15.10 -16.91
CA LYS A 313 10.15 -13.84 -17.35
C LYS A 313 11.13 -12.66 -17.29
N ASP A 314 11.99 -12.64 -16.29
CA ASP A 314 13.01 -11.59 -16.15
C ASP A 314 14.20 -11.77 -17.12
N GLU A 315 14.44 -13.00 -17.60
CA GLU A 315 15.38 -13.25 -18.70
C GLU A 315 14.89 -12.67 -20.03
N LYS A 316 13.58 -12.77 -20.34
CA LYS A 316 13.01 -12.21 -21.56
C LYS A 316 13.00 -10.67 -21.57
N ASN A 317 12.89 -10.04 -20.40
CA ASN A 317 12.96 -8.58 -20.26
C ASN A 317 14.39 -8.01 -20.27
N ARG A 318 15.43 -8.85 -20.40
CA ARG A 318 16.83 -8.41 -20.59
C ARG A 318 17.24 -8.20 -22.05
N SER A 319 16.32 -8.36 -23.01
CA SER A 319 16.55 -8.00 -24.42
C SER A 319 16.22 -6.51 -24.67
N PRO A 320 17.00 -5.74 -25.44
CA PRO A 320 16.81 -4.30 -25.53
C PRO A 320 15.55 -3.95 -26.35
N ARG A 321 14.65 -3.19 -25.69
CA ARG A 321 13.56 -2.38 -26.26
C ARG A 321 12.58 -3.06 -27.24
N SER A 322 11.38 -3.29 -26.75
CA SER A 322 10.18 -2.79 -27.45
C SER A 322 9.13 -2.37 -26.42
N ARG A 323 8.46 -1.26 -26.74
CA ARG A 323 7.48 -0.58 -25.91
C ARG A 323 6.18 -1.39 -25.80
N ASP A 324 5.42 -1.06 -24.75
CA ASP A 324 3.97 -1.22 -24.59
C ASP A 324 3.45 -2.53 -23.95
N SER A 325 3.15 -2.49 -22.65
CA SER A 325 1.78 -2.42 -22.12
C SER A 325 1.81 -2.50 -20.58
N GLU A 326 1.76 -1.32 -19.97
CA GLU A 326 1.46 -1.12 -18.55
C GLU A 326 0.00 -1.48 -18.28
N GLU A 327 -0.28 -2.18 -17.17
CA GLU A 327 -1.59 -2.16 -16.54
C GLU A 327 -1.40 -1.50 -15.17
N THR A 328 -2.03 -0.36 -15.02
CA THR A 328 -1.79 0.68 -14.01
C THR A 328 -2.42 0.34 -12.67
N ASP A 329 -1.62 0.19 -11.62
CA ASP A 329 -2.06 0.39 -10.22
C ASP A 329 -1.42 1.69 -9.70
N ALA A 330 -2.20 2.77 -9.71
CA ALA A 330 -1.75 4.12 -9.39
C ALA A 330 -1.91 4.45 -7.89
N ASN A 331 -0.79 4.43 -7.14
CA ASN A 331 -0.36 5.46 -6.17
C ASN A 331 0.71 4.90 -5.20
N SER A 332 2.00 5.12 -5.50
CA SER A 332 3.02 5.41 -4.49
C SER A 332 4.27 5.99 -5.15
N ARG A 333 4.83 7.03 -4.53
CA ARG A 333 6.00 7.77 -5.02
C ARG A 333 7.29 6.96 -4.76
N HIS A 334 8.24 7.13 -5.67
CA HIS A 334 9.56 6.51 -5.77
C HIS A 334 10.35 6.36 -4.45
N LEU A 335 10.85 5.14 -4.25
CA LEU A 335 12.13 4.86 -3.59
C LEU A 335 12.93 3.89 -4.50
N PRO A 336 14.26 4.05 -4.65
CA PRO A 336 15.06 3.24 -5.55
C PRO A 336 15.23 1.80 -5.02
N PRO A 337 15.33 0.79 -5.91
CA PRO A 337 15.48 -0.60 -5.49
C PRO A 337 16.87 -0.87 -4.88
N PRO A 338 16.97 -1.76 -3.87
CA PRO A 338 18.25 -2.21 -3.32
C PRO A 338 19.01 -3.09 -4.34
N PRO A 339 20.34 -3.25 -4.18
CA PRO A 339 21.19 -3.87 -5.19
C PRO A 339 20.89 -5.36 -5.39
N SER A 340 20.88 -5.76 -6.65
CA SER A 340 20.61 -7.09 -7.16
C SER A 340 21.54 -8.17 -6.57
N ARG A 341 20.99 -9.06 -5.74
CA ARG A 341 21.58 -10.38 -5.48
C ARG A 341 21.25 -11.32 -6.65
N THR A 342 22.23 -12.13 -7.03
CA THR A 342 22.28 -12.85 -8.31
C THR A 342 21.21 -13.97 -8.41
N PHE A 343 20.37 -13.84 -9.43
CA PHE A 343 19.11 -14.56 -9.67
C PHE A 343 19.21 -16.09 -9.86
N SER A 344 20.34 -16.60 -10.36
CA SER A 344 20.62 -18.05 -10.44
C SER A 344 20.74 -18.69 -9.05
N ALA A 345 21.19 -17.92 -8.06
CA ALA A 345 21.24 -18.39 -6.68
C ALA A 345 19.84 -18.61 -6.12
N SER A 346 18.83 -17.78 -6.42
CA SER A 346 17.50 -17.91 -5.79
C SER A 346 16.75 -19.19 -6.17
N VAL A 347 16.80 -19.62 -7.44
CA VAL A 347 16.17 -20.89 -7.88
C VAL A 347 16.95 -22.09 -7.33
N LEU A 348 18.28 -22.03 -7.30
CA LEU A 348 19.12 -23.07 -6.71
C LEU A 348 18.99 -23.13 -5.18
N THR A 349 18.84 -22.00 -4.51
CA THR A 349 18.60 -21.88 -3.08
C THR A 349 17.22 -22.42 -2.73
N LEU A 350 16.18 -22.07 -3.51
CA LEU A 350 14.87 -22.68 -3.33
C LEU A 350 14.97 -24.19 -3.56
N ALA A 351 15.54 -24.66 -4.68
CA ALA A 351 15.71 -26.09 -4.94
C ALA A 351 16.50 -26.81 -3.83
N SER A 352 17.50 -26.17 -3.25
CA SER A 352 18.25 -26.67 -2.08
C SER A 352 17.37 -26.72 -0.82
N LEU A 353 16.62 -25.66 -0.51
CA LEU A 353 15.69 -25.62 0.63
C LEU A 353 14.60 -26.70 0.50
N PHE A 354 14.09 -26.92 -0.72
CA PHE A 354 13.15 -27.99 -1.05
C PHE A 354 13.80 -29.37 -0.84
N ALA A 355 15.10 -29.53 -1.15
CA ALA A 355 15.83 -30.78 -0.93
C ALA A 355 16.07 -31.06 0.56
N ASP A 356 16.46 -30.05 1.34
CA ASP A 356 16.74 -30.16 2.77
C ASP A 356 15.48 -30.46 3.61
N SER A 357 14.29 -30.17 3.07
CA SER A 357 13.00 -30.46 3.72
C SER A 357 12.56 -31.93 3.57
N PHE A 358 13.26 -32.75 2.78
CA PHE A 358 13.03 -34.21 2.73
C PHE A 358 13.94 -34.87 3.78
N ASP A 359 13.36 -35.58 4.75
CA ASP A 359 14.10 -36.26 5.82
C ASP A 359 15.13 -37.28 5.27
N GLY A 360 16.40 -36.88 5.24
CA GLY A 360 17.51 -37.71 4.78
C GLY A 360 18.82 -36.93 4.72
N SER A 361 19.93 -37.55 5.14
CA SER A 361 21.28 -37.00 4.93
C SER A 361 21.60 -36.98 3.44
N PHE A 362 21.78 -35.78 2.87
CA PHE A 362 22.14 -35.60 1.46
C PHE A 362 23.63 -35.29 1.30
N GLU A 363 24.35 -36.17 0.60
CA GLU A 363 25.67 -35.83 0.05
C GLU A 363 25.49 -35.25 -1.37
N GLY A 364 25.63 -33.93 -1.50
CA GLY A 364 25.57 -33.25 -2.79
C GLY A 364 26.91 -33.33 -3.54
N LYS A 365 26.97 -34.04 -4.67
CA LYS A 365 28.07 -33.93 -5.65
C LYS A 365 27.66 -32.98 -6.77
N ARG A 366 28.40 -31.89 -6.96
CA ARG A 366 28.34 -31.07 -8.18
C ARG A 366 29.24 -31.71 -9.23
N ASP A 367 28.65 -32.33 -10.24
CA ASP A 367 29.38 -32.65 -11.47
C ASP A 367 29.07 -31.55 -12.51
N SER A 368 30.06 -30.70 -12.75
CA SER A 368 30.07 -29.79 -13.90
C SER A 368 30.72 -30.50 -15.08
N THR A 369 29.94 -30.89 -16.09
CA THR A 369 30.51 -31.32 -17.37
C THR A 369 30.76 -30.10 -18.25
N GLU A 370 31.98 -29.96 -18.76
CA GLU A 370 32.50 -28.76 -19.42
C GLU A 370 31.89 -28.42 -20.79
N ASP A 371 30.95 -29.19 -21.33
CA ASP A 371 30.30 -28.86 -22.59
C ASP A 371 28.78 -28.68 -22.42
N GLY A 372 28.34 -27.41 -22.44
CA GLY A 372 26.97 -27.04 -22.79
C GLY A 372 25.87 -27.33 -21.76
N GLY A 373 25.74 -26.45 -20.76
CA GLY A 373 24.43 -25.96 -20.30
C GLY A 373 23.48 -26.93 -19.58
N SER A 374 23.96 -28.00 -18.96
CA SER A 374 23.13 -28.87 -18.09
C SER A 374 23.68 -28.87 -16.66
N VAL A 375 22.84 -28.52 -15.68
CA VAL A 375 23.12 -28.71 -14.25
C VAL A 375 22.25 -29.86 -13.76
N ALA A 376 22.85 -31.03 -13.58
CA ALA A 376 22.18 -32.18 -12.95
C ALA A 376 22.49 -32.14 -11.45
N ILE A 377 21.46 -32.00 -10.62
CA ILE A 377 21.60 -32.16 -9.16
C ILE A 377 21.16 -33.57 -8.83
N HIS A 378 22.12 -34.44 -8.49
CA HIS A 378 21.84 -35.78 -7.98
C HIS A 378 21.66 -35.71 -6.47
N LEU A 379 20.41 -35.77 -6.01
CA LEU A 379 20.09 -35.91 -4.59
C LEU A 379 19.90 -37.40 -4.29
N CYS A 380 20.88 -38.01 -3.63
CA CYS A 380 20.81 -39.38 -3.12
C CYS A 380 20.57 -39.32 -1.60
N SER A 381 19.47 -39.89 -1.11
CA SER A 381 19.31 -40.18 0.31
C SER A 381 19.82 -41.60 0.61
N GLN A 382 20.66 -41.74 1.65
CA GLN A 382 20.94 -43.04 2.26
C GLN A 382 20.08 -43.19 3.51
N SER A 383 19.17 -44.17 3.53
CA SER A 383 18.52 -44.60 4.77
C SER A 383 19.46 -45.57 5.50
N GLU A 384 19.70 -45.36 6.80
CA GLU A 384 20.51 -46.27 7.63
C GLU A 384 19.98 -47.72 7.69
N ASN A 385 18.75 -47.98 7.22
CA ASN A 385 18.12 -49.31 7.22
C ASN A 385 17.82 -49.88 5.81
N GLY A 386 18.65 -49.56 4.81
CA GLY A 386 18.74 -50.36 3.58
C GLY A 386 17.49 -50.41 2.69
N GLY A 387 16.58 -49.42 2.72
CA GLY A 387 15.37 -49.41 1.89
C GLY A 387 14.91 -48.03 1.44
N LYS A 388 14.71 -47.92 0.11
CA LYS A 388 14.16 -46.79 -0.68
C LYS A 388 15.10 -45.59 -0.91
N ILE A 389 15.70 -45.59 -2.11
CA ILE A 389 16.30 -44.40 -2.75
C ILE A 389 15.18 -43.70 -3.52
N ALA A 390 14.77 -42.52 -3.07
CA ALA A 390 13.94 -41.61 -3.86
C ALA A 390 14.87 -40.52 -4.38
N GLY A 391 15.32 -40.68 -5.63
CA GLY A 391 16.13 -39.67 -6.30
C GLY A 391 15.23 -38.63 -6.96
N LEU A 392 15.44 -37.36 -6.65
CA LEU A 392 14.83 -36.24 -7.36
C LEU A 392 15.83 -35.79 -8.43
N MET A 393 15.49 -36.04 -9.69
CA MET A 393 16.32 -35.65 -10.82
C MET A 393 15.71 -34.40 -11.45
N VAL A 394 16.40 -33.27 -11.30
CA VAL A 394 16.06 -32.01 -11.97
C VAL A 394 16.97 -31.89 -13.18
N GLU A 395 16.46 -32.22 -14.37
CA GLU A 395 17.16 -31.99 -15.62
C GLU A 395 16.64 -30.69 -16.24
N ASN A 396 17.53 -29.71 -16.41
CA ASN A 396 17.27 -28.51 -17.20
C ASN A 396 17.88 -28.72 -18.59
N THR A 397 17.08 -29.16 -19.55
CA THR A 397 17.55 -29.36 -20.93
C THR A 397 17.34 -28.08 -21.74
N PHE A 398 18.42 -27.38 -22.08
CA PHE A 398 18.39 -26.34 -23.11
C PHE A 398 18.56 -26.99 -24.49
N THR A 399 17.47 -27.16 -25.25
CA THR A 399 17.58 -27.50 -26.67
C THR A 399 17.78 -26.22 -27.48
N SER A 400 18.96 -26.04 -28.06
CA SER A 400 19.27 -25.00 -29.03
C SER A 400 18.55 -25.27 -30.36
N ILE A 401 17.35 -24.72 -30.51
CA ILE A 401 16.68 -24.58 -31.82
C ILE A 401 16.61 -23.08 -32.12
N PRO A 402 17.10 -22.61 -33.27
CA PRO A 402 17.01 -21.20 -33.63
C PRO A 402 15.52 -20.85 -33.83
N HIS A 403 15.04 -19.92 -32.99
CA HIS A 403 13.74 -19.23 -32.98
C HIS A 403 12.67 -19.55 -31.92
N VAL A 404 12.83 -20.50 -30.99
CA VAL A 404 11.98 -20.54 -29.78
C VAL A 404 12.75 -21.08 -28.58
N ALA A 405 13.15 -20.20 -27.66
CA ALA A 405 13.63 -20.64 -26.35
C ALA A 405 12.43 -21.06 -25.48
N ARG A 406 12.23 -22.38 -25.34
CA ARG A 406 11.42 -22.99 -24.28
C ARG A 406 12.37 -23.76 -23.38
N SER A 407 12.51 -23.33 -22.13
CA SER A 407 13.05 -24.17 -21.07
C SER A 407 11.97 -25.17 -20.66
N MET A 408 12.32 -26.46 -20.65
CA MET A 408 11.51 -27.48 -19.98
C MET A 408 12.26 -27.90 -18.73
N LEU A 409 11.69 -27.61 -17.56
CA LEU A 409 12.12 -28.22 -16.32
C LEU A 409 11.45 -29.59 -16.23
N ASN A 410 12.19 -30.67 -16.46
CA ASN A 410 11.69 -32.02 -16.25
C ASN A 410 12.03 -32.44 -14.82
N VAL A 411 11.02 -32.44 -13.95
CA VAL A 411 11.14 -33.04 -12.61
C VAL A 411 10.66 -34.49 -12.72
N ARG A 412 11.59 -35.45 -12.66
CA ARG A 412 11.26 -36.88 -12.59
C ARG A 412 11.46 -37.38 -11.17
N LEU A 413 10.40 -37.93 -10.59
CA LEU A 413 10.49 -38.74 -9.39
C LEU A 413 10.93 -40.15 -9.82
N VAL A 414 12.17 -40.55 -9.53
CA VAL A 414 12.64 -41.91 -9.81
C VAL A 414 12.48 -42.75 -8.54
N GLN A 415 11.40 -43.53 -8.48
CA GLN A 415 11.27 -44.62 -7.50
C GLN A 415 11.94 -45.87 -8.08
N HIS A 416 13.09 -46.28 -7.54
CA HIS A 416 13.60 -47.63 -7.79
C HIS A 416 12.86 -48.62 -6.89
N LEU A 417 11.80 -49.24 -7.43
CA LEU A 417 11.31 -50.52 -6.93
C LEU A 417 12.10 -51.64 -7.62
N PRO A 418 12.51 -52.71 -6.90
CA PRO A 418 13.13 -53.85 -7.53
C PRO A 418 12.08 -54.55 -8.40
N SER A 419 12.31 -54.52 -9.72
CA SER A 419 11.76 -55.45 -10.70
C SER A 419 10.24 -55.53 -10.80
N PHE A 420 9.57 -54.53 -11.40
CA PHE A 420 8.47 -54.76 -12.36
C PHE A 420 8.22 -53.47 -13.15
N CYS A 421 8.20 -53.59 -14.48
CA CYS A 421 7.95 -52.48 -15.41
C CYS A 421 6.57 -51.84 -15.18
N TYR A 422 6.54 -50.55 -14.82
CA TYR A 422 5.46 -49.65 -15.22
C TYR A 422 6.05 -48.37 -15.81
N LYS A 423 6.15 -48.35 -17.15
CA LYS A 423 6.33 -47.11 -17.91
C LYS A 423 5.00 -46.35 -17.89
N LYS A 424 4.85 -45.31 -17.07
CA LYS A 424 3.87 -44.24 -17.35
C LYS A 424 4.60 -43.10 -18.06
N LYS A 425 4.51 -43.11 -19.40
CA LYS A 425 4.76 -41.92 -20.22
C LYS A 425 3.63 -40.93 -19.94
N VAL A 426 3.94 -39.77 -19.37
CA VAL A 426 3.07 -38.59 -19.54
C VAL A 426 3.54 -37.93 -20.83
N CYS A 427 2.80 -38.21 -21.92
CA CYS A 427 2.92 -37.48 -23.18
C CYS A 427 2.27 -36.12 -23.00
N PHE A 428 3.01 -35.03 -23.22
CA PHE A 428 2.40 -33.77 -23.62
C PHE A 428 2.37 -33.75 -25.15
N LEU A 429 1.16 -33.75 -25.71
CA LEU A 429 0.88 -33.42 -27.11
C LEU A 429 1.20 -31.93 -27.33
N PHE A 430 1.76 -31.64 -28.51
CA PHE A 430 2.25 -30.33 -28.95
C PHE A 430 1.17 -29.25 -29.01
#